data_AF-A0A959NWC7-F1
#
_entry.id   AF-A0A959NWC7-F1
#
_cell.length_a   1.000
_cell.length_b   1.000
_cell.length_c   1.000
_cell.angle_alpha   90.00
_cell.angle_beta   90.00
_cell.angle_gamma   90.00
#
_symmetry.space_group_name_H-M   'P 1'
#
loop_
_entity.id
_entity.type
_entity.pdbx_description
1 polymer ?
#
loop_
_entity_poly.entity_id
_entity_poly.type
_entity_poly.pdbx_seq_one_letter_code
_entity_poly.pdbx_strand_id
1 'polypeptide(L)'
;MKKAIPSIEYDFLGENFQLKSRFKLFFLKPIFVGIFFFALFFSVILITKLSTYFLGSTSLFGFNIYDILFSLIGFVLGFLTEFLRQIKRVFSR
;
A
#
# COMPACT_ATOMS: atom_id res chain seq x y z
N MET A 1 2.59 44.56 26.12
CA MET A 1 2.42 44.55 24.65
C MET A 1 2.18 43.11 24.19
N LYS A 2 0.94 42.75 23.83
CA LYS A 2 0.67 41.46 23.15
C LYS A 2 1.17 41.61 21.71
N LYS A 3 2.23 40.86 21.33
CA LYS A 3 2.61 40.72 19.92
C LYS A 3 1.43 40.07 19.21
N ALA A 4 0.81 40.80 18.29
CA ALA A 4 -0.13 40.23 17.35
C ALA A 4 0.66 39.25 16.46
N ILE A 5 0.45 37.96 16.68
CA ILE A 5 0.99 36.91 15.81
C ILE A 5 0.15 36.97 14.54
N PRO A 6 0.75 37.10 13.33
CA PRO A 6 0.00 37.28 12.10
C PRO A 6 -0.86 36.04 11.82
N SER A 7 -2.17 36.23 11.72
CA SER A 7 -3.17 35.19 11.44
C SER A 7 -2.89 34.39 10.15
N ILE A 8 -2.16 35.00 9.21
CA ILE A 8 -1.78 34.41 7.91
C ILE A 8 -0.89 33.17 8.08
N GLU A 9 -0.01 33.16 9.09
CA GLU A 9 0.93 32.05 9.30
C GLU A 9 0.23 30.79 9.85
N TYR A 10 -0.86 30.97 10.62
CA TYR A 10 -1.68 29.86 11.13
C TYR A 10 -2.56 29.24 10.05
N ASP A 11 -3.13 30.04 9.15
CA ASP A 11 -3.93 29.52 8.03
C ASP A 11 -3.06 28.71 7.06
N PHE A 12 -1.85 29.20 6.74
CA PHE A 12 -0.93 28.50 5.85
C PHE A 12 -0.41 27.17 6.44
N LEU A 13 -0.15 27.13 7.75
CA LEU A 13 0.23 25.89 8.45
C LEU A 13 -0.95 24.91 8.54
N GLY A 14 -2.17 25.40 8.77
CA GLY A 14 -3.39 24.60 8.85
C GLY A 14 -3.73 23.91 7.52
N GLU A 15 -3.60 24.61 6.40
CA GLU A 15 -3.91 24.09 5.07
C GLU A 15 -2.93 22.99 4.65
N ASN A 16 -1.63 23.21 4.85
CA ASN A 16 -0.58 22.22 4.57
C ASN A 16 -0.71 20.97 5.45
N PHE A 17 -1.10 21.14 6.72
CA PHE A 17 -1.32 20.00 7.63
C PHE A 17 -2.52 19.14 7.20
N GLN A 18 -3.61 19.78 6.75
CA GLN A 18 -4.79 19.07 6.25
C GLN A 18 -4.51 18.34 4.92
N LEU A 19 -3.77 18.94 3.99
CA LEU A 19 -3.35 18.30 2.73
C LEU A 19 -2.47 17.08 3.00
N LYS A 20 -1.48 17.19 3.88
CA LYS A 20 -0.58 16.08 4.23
C LYS A 20 -1.32 14.93 4.91
N SER A 21 -2.29 15.25 5.76
CA SER A 21 -3.18 14.28 6.42
C SER A 21 -4.04 13.52 5.40
N ARG A 22 -4.66 14.22 4.45
CA ARG A 22 -5.48 13.59 3.39
C ARG A 22 -4.62 12.74 2.45
N PHE A 23 -3.46 13.22 2.02
CA PHE A 23 -2.56 12.43 1.18
C PHE A 23 -2.12 11.13 1.86
N LYS A 24 -1.78 11.19 3.15
CA LYS A 24 -1.43 9.98 3.93
C LYS A 24 -2.59 9.00 4.02
N LEU A 25 -3.82 9.51 4.15
CA LEU A 25 -5.03 8.72 4.28
C LEU A 25 -5.40 7.97 2.99
N PHE A 26 -5.30 8.65 1.83
CA PHE A 26 -5.78 8.14 0.53
C PHE A 26 -4.72 7.46 -0.32
N PHE A 27 -3.43 7.74 -0.11
CA PHE A 27 -2.37 7.16 -0.95
C PHE A 27 -1.40 6.31 -0.14
N LEU A 28 -0.78 6.86 0.91
CA LEU A 28 0.21 6.11 1.69
C LEU A 28 -0.39 4.85 2.30
N LYS A 29 -1.55 4.96 2.96
CA LYS A 29 -2.16 3.80 3.61
C LYS A 29 -2.56 2.69 2.61
N PRO A 30 -3.25 2.98 1.48
CA PRO A 30 -3.50 1.97 0.46
C PRO A 30 -2.23 1.36 -0.14
N ILE A 31 -1.17 2.14 -0.34
CA ILE A 31 0.12 1.62 -0.84
C ILE A 31 0.71 0.60 0.15
N PHE A 32 0.74 0.91 1.45
CA PHE A 32 1.24 -0.03 2.45
C PHE A 32 0.43 -1.33 2.51
N VAL A 33 -0.91 -1.22 2.41
CA VAL A 33 -1.77 -2.41 2.35
C VAL A 33 -1.53 -3.20 1.07
N GLY A 34 -1.39 -2.54 -0.07
CA GLY A 34 -1.02 -3.19 -1.33
C GLY A 34 0.31 -3.94 -1.23
N ILE A 35 1.36 -3.32 -0.70
CA ILE A 35 2.68 -3.96 -0.52
C ILE A 35 2.57 -5.19 0.39
N PHE A 36 1.76 -5.13 1.45
CA PHE A 36 1.53 -6.27 2.33
C PHE A 36 0.88 -7.44 1.59
N PHE A 37 -0.16 -7.19 0.78
CA PHE A 37 -0.82 -8.24 -0.01
C PHE A 37 0.09 -8.77 -1.12
N PHE A 38 0.89 -7.93 -1.76
CA PHE A 38 1.94 -8.38 -2.68
C PHE A 38 2.89 -9.37 -2.02
N ALA A 39 3.39 -9.05 -0.82
CA ALA A 39 4.30 -9.92 -0.09
C ALA A 39 3.66 -11.25 0.27
N LEU A 40 2.38 -11.26 0.66
CA LEU A 40 1.63 -12.50 0.90
C LEU A 40 1.50 -13.36 -0.35
N PHE A 41 1.08 -12.79 -1.48
CA PHE A 41 0.95 -13.53 -2.73
C PHE A 41 2.30 -14.06 -3.23
N PHE A 42 3.34 -13.23 -3.16
CA PHE A 42 4.68 -13.63 -3.53
C PHE A 42 5.22 -14.76 -2.63
N SER A 43 4.93 -14.69 -1.32
CA SER A 43 5.28 -15.75 -0.36
C SER A 43 4.62 -17.09 -0.73
N VAL A 44 3.34 -17.08 -1.11
CA VAL A 44 2.65 -18.30 -1.59
C VAL A 44 3.36 -18.88 -2.81
N ILE A 45 3.68 -18.06 -3.81
CA ILE A 45 4.39 -18.52 -5.02
C ILE A 45 5.77 -19.11 -4.65
N LEU A 46 6.51 -18.43 -3.78
CA LEU A 46 7.82 -18.86 -3.31
C LEU A 46 7.73 -20.21 -2.58
N ILE A 47 6.77 -20.37 -1.68
CA ILE A 47 6.53 -21.62 -0.95
C ILE A 47 6.16 -22.73 -1.93
N THR A 48 5.25 -22.49 -2.88
CA THR A 48 4.86 -23.50 -3.88
C THR A 48 6.04 -23.95 -4.74
N LYS A 49 6.88 -23.01 -5.20
CA LYS A 49 8.09 -23.34 -5.96
C LYS A 49 9.13 -24.09 -5.12
N LEU A 50 9.27 -23.72 -3.86
CA LEU A 50 10.17 -24.40 -2.94
C LEU A 50 9.70 -25.84 -2.68
N SER A 51 8.40 -26.04 -2.45
CA SER A 51 7.81 -27.37 -2.25
C SER A 51 7.97 -28.26 -3.48
N THR A 52 7.73 -27.74 -4.69
CA THR A 52 7.89 -28.51 -5.94
C THR A 52 9.34 -28.90 -6.20
N TYR A 53 10.30 -28.03 -5.84
CA TYR A 53 11.71 -28.36 -5.85
C TYR A 53 12.05 -29.49 -4.85
N PHE A 54 11.58 -29.39 -3.60
CA PHE A 54 11.81 -30.42 -2.59
C PHE A 54 11.19 -31.78 -2.94
N LEU A 55 10.06 -31.79 -3.64
CA LEU A 55 9.41 -33.02 -4.12
C LEU A 55 10.12 -33.63 -5.34
N GLY A 56 11.19 -33.01 -5.84
CA GLY A 56 11.93 -33.50 -7.01
C GLY A 56 11.15 -33.35 -8.32
N SER A 57 10.05 -32.59 -8.34
CA SER A 57 9.23 -32.38 -9.53
C SER A 57 9.91 -31.46 -10.56
N THR A 58 10.86 -30.64 -10.12
CA THR A 58 11.64 -29.73 -10.95
C THR A 58 13.11 -29.79 -10.55
N SER A 59 14.01 -29.96 -11.52
CA SER A 59 15.46 -30.07 -11.29
C SER A 59 16.13 -28.72 -10.97
N LEU A 60 15.47 -27.59 -11.28
CA LEU A 60 16.01 -26.25 -11.10
C LEU A 60 15.02 -25.37 -10.35
N PHE A 61 15.47 -24.81 -9.23
CA PHE A 61 14.76 -23.74 -8.54
C PHE A 61 15.06 -22.41 -9.24
N GLY A 62 14.04 -21.78 -9.83
CA GLY A 62 14.18 -20.54 -10.57
C GLY A 62 13.02 -19.58 -10.36
N PHE A 63 13.35 -18.33 -10.05
CA PHE A 63 12.41 -17.22 -10.10
C PHE A 63 12.24 -16.73 -11.53
N ASN A 64 11.00 -16.57 -11.94
CA ASN A 64 10.62 -15.99 -13.22
C ASN A 64 10.07 -14.58 -12.98
N ILE A 65 10.31 -13.66 -13.90
CA ILE A 65 9.69 -12.34 -13.86
C ILE A 65 8.15 -12.43 -13.80
N TYR A 66 7.58 -13.48 -14.39
CA TYR A 66 6.14 -13.74 -14.30
C TYR A 66 5.65 -14.00 -12.88
N ASP A 67 6.48 -14.51 -11.96
CA ASP A 67 6.09 -14.72 -10.55
C ASP A 67 5.84 -13.38 -9.85
N ILE A 68 6.72 -12.40 -10.11
CA ILE A 68 6.64 -11.04 -9.57
C ILE A 68 5.45 -10.31 -10.19
N LEU A 69 5.25 -10.47 -11.50
CA LEU A 69 4.08 -9.90 -12.19
C LEU A 69 2.77 -10.50 -11.66
N PHE A 70 2.75 -11.80 -11.37
CA PHE A 70 1.57 -12.43 -10.77
C PHE A 70 1.30 -11.91 -9.37
N SER A 71 2.34 -11.71 -8.53
CA SER A 71 2.14 -11.19 -7.18
C SER A 71 1.68 -9.72 -7.15
N LEU A 72 1.85 -8.95 -8.24
CA LEU A 72 1.25 -7.62 -8.37
C LEU A 72 -0.28 -7.64 -8.29
N ILE A 73 -0.94 -8.77 -8.57
CA ILE A 73 -2.39 -8.88 -8.35
C ILE A 73 -2.74 -8.62 -6.88
N GLY A 74 -1.91 -9.11 -5.95
CA GLY A 74 -2.06 -8.88 -4.52
C GLY A 74 -1.93 -7.40 -4.19
N PHE A 75 -0.95 -6.72 -4.80
CA PHE A 75 -0.81 -5.27 -4.66
C PHE A 75 -2.07 -4.52 -5.09
N VAL A 76 -2.54 -4.79 -6.31
CA VAL A 76 -3.69 -4.10 -6.91
C VAL A 76 -4.94 -4.32 -6.05
N LEU A 77 -5.21 -5.56 -5.63
CA LEU A 77 -6.35 -5.88 -4.79
C LEU A 77 -6.27 -5.21 -3.41
N GLY A 78 -5.12 -5.27 -2.74
CA GLY A 78 -4.90 -4.65 -1.44
C GLY A 78 -5.04 -3.12 -1.51
N PHE A 79 -4.46 -2.52 -2.54
CA PHE A 79 -4.58 -1.09 -2.80
C PHE A 79 -6.03 -0.67 -3.04
N LEU A 80 -6.73 -1.30 -3.99
CA LEU A 80 -8.12 -0.95 -4.32
C LEU A 80 -9.04 -1.10 -3.11
N THR A 81 -8.90 -2.20 -2.36
CA THR A 81 -9.73 -2.46 -1.17
C THR A 81 -9.55 -1.37 -0.13
N GLU A 82 -8.31 -0.99 0.17
CA GLU A 82 -8.05 0.07 1.15
C GLU A 82 -8.46 1.44 0.63
N PHE A 83 -8.19 1.73 -0.65
CA PHE A 83 -8.56 2.98 -1.28
C PHE A 83 -10.07 3.21 -1.26
N LEU A 84 -10.85 2.22 -1.71
CA LEU A 84 -12.31 2.26 -1.68
C LEU A 84 -12.84 2.37 -0.24
N ARG A 85 -12.20 1.69 0.72
CA ARG A 85 -12.56 1.81 2.14
C ARG A 85 -12.38 3.23 2.66
N GLN A 86 -11.31 3.92 2.26
CA GLN A 86 -11.06 5.30 2.68
C GLN A 86 -12.03 6.28 2.01
N ILE A 87 -12.36 6.07 0.73
CA ILE A 87 -13.44 6.83 0.04
C ILE A 87 -14.78 6.66 0.77
N LYS A 88 -15.18 5.41 1.04
CA LYS A 88 -16.44 5.13 1.73
C LYS A 88 -16.53 5.81 3.10
N ARG A 89 -15.44 5.80 3.88
CA ARG A 89 -15.39 6.46 5.20
C ARG A 89 -15.55 7.97 5.14
N VAL A 90 -15.11 8.59 4.06
CA VAL A 90 -15.23 10.03 3.86
C VAL A 90 -16.63 10.39 3.36
N PHE A 91 -17.21 9.58 2.48
CA PHE A 91 -18.54 9.83 1.91
C PHE A 91 -19.71 9.46 2.83
N SER A 92 -19.50 8.54 3.77
CA SER A 92 -20.53 8.07 4.71
C SER A 92 -20.60 8.90 6.02
N ARG A 93 -19.95 10.07 6.05
CA ARG A 93 -20.05 11.08 7.12
C ARG A 93 -20.78 12.30 6.58
#